data_AF-A0A5C3QQQ5-F1
#
_entry.id   AF-A0A5C3QQQ5-F1
#
_cell.length_a   1.000
_cell.length_b   1.000
_cell.length_c   1.000
_cell.angle_alpha   90.00
_cell.angle_beta   90.00
_cell.angle_gamma   90.00
#
_symmetry.space_group_name_H-M   'P 1'
#
loop_
_entity.id
_entity.type
_entity.pdbx_description
1 polymer ?
#
loop_
_entity_poly.entity_id
_entity_poly.type
_entity_poly.pdbx_seq_one_letter_code
_entity_poly.pdbx_strand_id
1 'polypeptide(L)' 'MTQQNFVDWTYRSLAAINSTNLPNGFEVEGWFKYMKDWTNTGETIPYANFNGFLHYRTDN' A
#
# COMPACT_ATOMS: atom_id res chain seq x y z
N MET A 1 -6.15 5.82 -5.95
CA MET A 1 -4.86 6.08 -5.26
C MET A 1 -3.72 5.90 -6.24
N THR A 2 -2.72 6.79 -6.23
CA THR A 2 -1.50 6.74 -7.07
C THR A 2 -0.34 6.08 -6.31
N GLN A 3 0.75 5.73 -7.00
CA GLN A 3 1.95 5.13 -6.37
C GLN A 3 2.55 6.04 -5.30
N GLN A 4 2.79 7.32 -5.63
CA GLN A 4 3.37 8.27 -4.68
C GLN A 4 2.48 8.44 -3.44
N ASN A 5 1.16 8.54 -3.61
CA ASN A 5 0.24 8.66 -2.48
C ASN A 5 0.28 7.43 -1.56
N PHE A 6 0.50 6.23 -2.12
CA PHE A 6 0.65 5.00 -1.34
C PHE A 6 1.98 4.95 -0.58
N VAL A 7 3.08 5.35 -1.23
CA VAL A 7 4.40 5.46 -0.61
C VAL A 7 4.35 6.45 0.56
N ASP A 8 3.81 7.65 0.32
CA ASP A 8 3.68 8.69 1.33
C ASP A 8 2.80 8.24 2.50
N TRP A 9 1.67 7.58 2.20
CA TRP A 9 0.77 7.04 3.22
C TRP A 9 1.47 5.97 4.08
N THR A 10 2.26 5.08 3.46
CA THR A 10 2.98 4.01 4.18
C THR A 10 3.98 4.61 5.17
N TYR A 11 4.82 5.54 4.73
CA TYR A 11 5.81 6.17 5.60
C TYR A 11 5.17 7.05 6.68
N ARG A 12 4.09 7.77 6.37
CA ARG A 12 3.33 8.54 7.37
C ARG A 12 2.69 7.63 8.42
N SER A 13 2.17 6.49 8.02
CA SER A 13 1.55 5.52 8.94
C SER A 13 2.59 4.90 9.88
N LEU A 14 3.76 4.54 9.33
CA LEU A 14 4.89 4.03 10.12
C LEU A 14 5.42 5.09 11.10
N ALA A 15 5.52 6.35 10.66
CA ALA A 15 5.88 7.46 11.54
C ALA A 15 4.84 7.69 12.64
N ALA A 16 3.54 7.59 12.33
CA ALA A 16 2.46 7.78 13.31
C ALA A 16 2.50 6.75 14.45
N ILE A 17 3.02 5.54 14.20
CA ILE A 17 3.22 4.51 15.22
C ILE A 17 4.65 4.49 15.79
N ASN A 18 5.49 5.47 15.45
CA ASN A 18 6.91 5.52 15.81
C ASN A 18 7.70 4.25 15.43
N SER A 19 7.38 3.63 14.29
CA SER A 19 8.10 2.45 13.82
C SER A 19 9.55 2.82 13.49
N THR A 20 10.49 2.06 14.04
CA THR A 20 11.91 2.14 13.69
C THR A 20 12.29 1.20 12.54
N ASN A 21 11.39 0.28 12.18
CA ASN A 21 11.60 -0.64 11.06
C ASN A 21 10.89 -0.06 9.84
N LEU A 22 11.67 0.58 8.97
CA LEU A 22 11.17 1.20 7.74
C LEU A 22 11.57 0.33 6.54
N PRO A 23 10.59 -0.09 5.71
CA PRO A 23 10.89 -0.77 4.46
C PRO A 23 11.64 0.19 3.52
N ASN A 24 12.45 -0.37 2.63
CA ASN A 24 13.08 0.42 1.58
C ASN A 24 12.02 0.88 0.55
N GLY A 25 12.30 1.97 -0.17
CA GLY A 25 11.33 2.54 -1.11
C GLY A 25 10.90 1.54 -2.20
N PHE A 26 11.83 0.71 -2.69
CA PHE A 26 11.55 -0.30 -3.71
C PHE A 26 10.59 -1.40 -3.23
N GLU A 27 10.64 -1.77 -1.95
CA GLU A 27 9.70 -2.73 -1.34
C GLU A 27 8.28 -2.16 -1.34
N VAL A 28 8.14 -0.89 -0.94
CA VAL A 28 6.83 -0.21 -0.90
C VAL A 28 6.25 -0.05 -2.31
N GLU A 29 7.09 0.26 -3.30
CA GLU A 29 6.68 0.26 -4.72
C GLU A 29 6.27 -1.13 -5.21
N GLY A 30 7.00 -2.18 -4.79
CA GLY A 30 6.63 -3.56 -5.06
C GLY A 30 5.25 -3.92 -4.51
N TRP A 31 4.92 -3.51 -3.29
CA TRP A 31 3.59 -3.69 -2.71
C TRP A 31 2.51 -2.98 -3.52
N PHE A 32 2.78 -1.75 -3.98
CA PHE A 32 1.85 -1.03 -4.85
C PHE A 32 1.56 -1.78 -6.15
N LYS A 33 2.58 -2.39 -6.75
CA LYS A 33 2.41 -3.23 -7.94
C LYS A 33 1.51 -4.43 -7.67
N TYR A 34 1.75 -5.19 -6.60
CA TYR A 34 0.90 -6.34 -6.24
C TYR A 34 -0.55 -5.93 -5.99
N MET A 35 -0.77 -4.77 -5.35
CA MET A 35 -2.12 -4.26 -5.17
C MET A 35 -2.79 -3.91 -6.50
N LYS A 36 -2.09 -3.25 -7.44
CA LYS A 36 -2.64 -2.95 -8.77
C LYS A 36 -3.00 -4.22 -9.54
N ASP A 37 -2.13 -5.23 -9.47
CA ASP A 37 -2.36 -6.52 -10.13
C ASP A 37 -3.60 -7.21 -9.54
N TRP A 38 -3.78 -7.18 -8.22
CA TRP A 38 -4.97 -7.72 -7.56
C TRP A 38 -6.25 -6.94 -7.88
N THR A 39 -6.18 -5.60 -7.97
CA THR A 39 -7.35 -4.79 -8.31
C THR A 39 -7.73 -4.86 -9.78
N ASN A 40 -6.85 -5.40 -10.63
CA ASN A 40 -6.98 -5.43 -12.08
C ASN A 40 -7.41 -4.06 -12.65
N THR A 41 -6.86 -2.99 -12.08
CA THR A 41 -7.18 -1.61 -12.45
C THR A 41 -5.96 -0.94 -13.07
N GLY A 42 -6.18 0.10 -13.88
CA GLY A 42 -5.12 0.92 -14.47
C GLY A 42 -4.29 1.72 -13.46
N GLU A 43 -3.82 2.92 -13.82
CA GLU A 43 -2.89 3.71 -13.00
C GLU A 43 -3.40 4.13 -11.61
N THR A 44 -4.70 3.96 -11.34
CA THR A 44 -5.30 4.28 -10.06
C THR A 44 -5.99 3.08 -9.45
N ILE A 45 -5.68 2.82 -8.17
CA ILE A 45 -6.36 1.81 -7.35
C ILE A 45 -7.67 2.42 -6.79
N PRO A 46 -8.85 1.83 -7.04
CA PRO A 46 -10.09 2.24 -6.38
C PRO A 46 -10.03 2.02 -4.87
N TYR A 47 -10.57 2.97 -4.10
CA TYR A 47 -10.50 2.93 -2.63
C TYR A 47 -11.19 1.69 -2.04
N ALA A 48 -12.31 1.25 -2.62
CA ALA A 48 -13.03 0.06 -2.18
C ALA A 48 -12.17 -1.20 -2.24
N ASN A 49 -11.40 -1.35 -3.32
CA ASN A 49 -10.48 -2.46 -3.47
C ASN A 49 -9.33 -2.33 -2.47
N PHE A 50 -8.71 -1.15 -2.34
CA PHE A 50 -7.64 -0.94 -1.36
C PHE A 50 -8.08 -1.27 0.08
N ASN A 51 -9.29 -0.85 0.47
CA ASN A 51 -9.87 -1.22 1.75
C ASN A 51 -10.03 -2.75 1.87
N GLY A 52 -10.49 -3.43 0.83
CA GLY A 52 -10.54 -4.90 0.78
C GLY A 52 -9.17 -5.56 0.98
N PHE A 53 -8.12 -5.05 0.34
CA PHE A 53 -6.75 -5.55 0.51
C PHE A 53 -6.25 -5.43 1.96
N LEU A 54 -6.51 -4.30 2.62
CA LEU A 54 -6.10 -4.10 4.02
C LEU A 54 -6.75 -5.12 4.97
N HIS A 55 -7.98 -5.52 4.69
CA HIS A 55 -8.72 -6.51 5.48
C HIS A 55 -8.44 -7.95 5.06
N TYR A 56 -8.06 -8.21 3.80
CA TYR A 56 -7.70 -9.56 3.33
C TYR A 56 -6.35 -10.04 3.90
N ARG A 57 -5.42 -9.11 4.19
CA ARG A 57 -4.09 -9.45 4.72
C ARG A 57 -4.10 -9.92 6.19
N THR A 58 -5.16 -9.64 6.95
CA THR A 58 -5.29 -10.11 8.35
C THR A 58 -5.69 -11.58 8.48
N ASP A 59 -5.97 -12.25 7.36
CA ASP A 59 -6.60 -13.58 7.34
C ASP A 59 -5.63 -14.71 6.93
N ASN A 60 -4.32 -14.43 6.82
CA ASN A 60 -3.27 -15.41 6.51
C ASN A 60 -2.04 -15.26 7.42
#